data_AF-A0AAU7LXP5-F1
#
_entry.id   AF-A0AAU7LXP5-F1
#
_cell.length_a   1.000
_cell.length_b   1.000
_cell.length_c   1.000
_cell.angle_alpha   90.00
_cell.angle_beta   90.00
_cell.angle_gamma   90.00
#
_symmetry.space_group_name_H-M   'P 1'
#
loop_
_entity.id
_entity.type
_entity.pdbx_description
1 polymer ?
#
loop_
_entity_poly.entity_id
_entity_poly.type
_entity_poly.pdbx_seq_one_letter_code
_entity_poly.pdbx_strand_id
1 'polypeptide(L)'
;MLTRPFLSEATWDAEAINAQRLALLADEPATAPSAHGVLVIDDTGDRKEGSATDHVARQYLGSVGKIDNGIVAVTTLWADEAHYYPLHVAPYTPAARLADGKHDAAFRTKPEIALALVEQAQAAHIPFSAIVSDCFYGDNNALEEALLKRCLPHVLARRGALGRGWAPVEADHSFTHQSVI
;
A
#
# COMPACT_ATOMS: atom_id res chain seq x y z
N MET A 1 1.07 -27.34 -20.27
CA MET A 1 2.47 -27.61 -19.86
C MET A 1 3.36 -26.38 -20.12
N LEU A 2 2.89 -25.17 -19.78
CA LEU A 2 3.54 -23.87 -20.10
C LEU A 2 3.90 -23.05 -18.85
N THR A 3 3.52 -23.49 -17.65
CA THR A 3 3.56 -22.65 -16.44
C THR A 3 4.95 -22.50 -15.84
N ARG A 4 5.79 -23.56 -15.84
CA ARG A 4 7.12 -23.49 -15.21
C ARG A 4 8.10 -22.55 -15.94
N PRO A 5 8.30 -22.65 -17.27
CA PRO A 5 9.20 -21.73 -17.97
C PRO A 5 8.75 -20.27 -17.85
N PHE A 6 7.44 -20.01 -17.90
CA PHE A 6 6.90 -18.66 -17.70
C PHE A 6 7.18 -18.11 -16.30
N LEU A 7 7.05 -18.94 -15.25
CA LEU A 7 7.23 -18.49 -13.86
C LEU A 7 8.70 -18.40 -13.42
N SER A 8 9.62 -19.15 -14.02
CA SER A 8 11.02 -19.22 -13.55
C SER A 8 12.09 -18.81 -14.56
N GLU A 9 11.82 -18.87 -15.85
CA GLU A 9 12.85 -18.70 -16.90
C GLU A 9 12.55 -17.50 -17.82
N ALA A 10 11.29 -17.10 -17.95
CA ALA A 10 10.93 -15.91 -18.72
C ALA A 10 11.45 -14.64 -18.03
N THR A 11 12.11 -13.77 -18.80
CA THR A 11 12.58 -12.46 -18.35
C THR A 11 11.46 -11.43 -18.50
N TRP A 12 10.37 -11.60 -17.78
CA TRP A 12 9.29 -10.63 -17.78
C TRP A 12 9.60 -9.48 -16.83
N ASP A 13 9.33 -8.27 -17.31
CA ASP A 13 9.38 -7.06 -16.50
C ASP A 13 8.04 -6.90 -15.78
N ALA A 14 8.07 -7.10 -14.46
CA ALA A 14 6.88 -7.04 -13.63
C ALA A 14 6.22 -5.65 -13.64
N GLU A 15 7.00 -4.57 -13.74
CA GLU A 15 6.48 -3.20 -13.80
C GLU A 15 5.81 -2.95 -15.15
N ALA A 16 6.42 -3.40 -16.25
CA ALA A 16 5.83 -3.28 -17.58
C ALA A 16 4.52 -4.08 -17.71
N ILE A 17 4.48 -5.30 -17.16
CA ILE A 17 3.25 -6.11 -17.12
C ILE A 17 2.18 -5.43 -16.26
N ASN A 18 2.56 -4.84 -15.12
CA ASN A 18 1.64 -4.11 -14.26
C ASN A 18 1.06 -2.89 -14.99
N ALA A 19 1.90 -2.09 -15.63
CA ALA A 19 1.47 -0.93 -16.42
C ALA A 19 0.49 -1.33 -17.54
N GLN A 20 0.78 -2.43 -18.26
CA GLN A 20 -0.14 -2.96 -19.26
C GLN A 20 -1.47 -3.42 -18.64
N ARG A 21 -1.44 -4.08 -17.48
CA ARG A 21 -2.67 -4.45 -16.75
C ARG A 21 -3.52 -3.22 -16.41
N LEU A 22 -2.90 -2.16 -15.89
CA LEU A 22 -3.61 -0.94 -15.53
C LEU A 22 -4.20 -0.23 -16.75
N ALA A 23 -3.49 -0.21 -17.88
CA ALA A 23 -4.02 0.33 -19.13
C ALA A 23 -5.28 -0.43 -19.59
N LEU A 24 -5.25 -1.77 -19.55
CA LEU A 24 -6.41 -2.59 -19.91
C LEU A 24 -7.62 -2.35 -18.99
N LEU A 25 -7.37 -2.19 -17.68
CA LEU A 25 -8.43 -1.88 -16.72
C LEU A 25 -9.04 -0.48 -16.95
N ALA A 26 -8.21 0.49 -17.34
CA ALA A 26 -8.65 1.85 -17.65
C ALA A 26 -9.43 1.94 -18.97
N ASP A 27 -9.10 1.11 -19.96
CA ASP A 27 -9.76 1.09 -21.27
C ASP A 27 -11.13 0.40 -21.25
N GLU A 28 -11.39 -0.47 -20.27
CA GLU A 28 -12.67 -1.16 -20.11
C GLU A 28 -13.62 -0.38 -19.19
N PRO A 29 -14.77 0.13 -19.69
CA PRO A 29 -15.68 0.97 -18.90
C PRO A 29 -16.17 0.33 -17.60
N ALA A 30 -16.27 -1.00 -17.53
CA ALA A 30 -16.70 -1.70 -16.33
C ALA A 30 -15.67 -1.66 -15.19
N THR A 31 -14.39 -1.43 -15.50
CA THR A 31 -13.27 -1.43 -14.54
C THR A 31 -12.53 -0.11 -14.49
N ALA A 32 -12.82 0.83 -15.39
CA ALA A 32 -12.14 2.12 -15.48
C ALA A 32 -12.26 2.88 -14.16
N PRO A 33 -11.13 3.32 -13.57
CA PRO A 33 -11.16 4.04 -12.31
C PRO A 33 -11.85 5.39 -12.48
N SER A 34 -12.61 5.80 -11.46
CA SER A 34 -13.29 7.09 -11.40
C SER A 34 -12.84 7.90 -10.19
N ALA A 35 -13.11 9.21 -10.22
CA ALA A 35 -12.82 10.09 -9.09
C ALA A 35 -13.65 9.79 -7.83
N HIS A 36 -14.67 8.94 -7.92
CA HIS A 36 -15.49 8.53 -6.78
C HIS A 36 -14.90 7.34 -6.00
N GLY A 37 -13.93 6.62 -6.57
CA GLY A 37 -13.24 5.55 -5.87
C GLY A 37 -12.26 6.07 -4.82
N VAL A 38 -11.67 5.14 -4.08
CA VAL A 38 -10.66 5.39 -3.06
C VAL A 38 -9.39 4.59 -3.36
N LEU A 39 -8.26 5.12 -2.90
CA LEU A 39 -6.96 4.44 -2.94
C LEU A 39 -6.68 3.81 -1.58
N VAL A 40 -6.79 2.49 -1.49
CA VAL A 40 -6.58 1.74 -0.25
C VAL A 40 -5.11 1.34 -0.13
N ILE A 41 -4.50 1.62 1.01
CA ILE A 41 -3.17 1.12 1.40
C ILE A 41 -3.37 -0.01 2.41
N ASP A 42 -2.76 -1.17 2.13
CA ASP A 42 -2.74 -2.32 3.03
C ASP A 42 -1.42 -3.10 2.87
N ASP A 43 -1.13 -4.02 3.79
CA ASP A 43 -0.10 -5.02 3.60
C ASP A 43 -0.60 -6.45 3.85
N THR A 44 -0.20 -7.34 2.94
CA THR A 44 -0.53 -8.75 3.04
C THR A 44 0.72 -9.59 3.25
N GLY A 45 0.59 -10.63 4.06
CA GLY A 45 1.66 -11.57 4.38
C GLY A 45 1.40 -12.94 3.79
N ASP A 46 2.43 -13.56 3.23
CA ASP A 46 2.38 -14.95 2.77
C ASP A 46 3.39 -15.80 3.55
N ARG A 47 2.90 -16.88 4.16
CA ARG A 47 3.76 -17.84 4.87
C ARG A 47 4.73 -18.49 3.90
N LYS A 48 5.97 -18.70 4.36
CA LYS A 48 7.02 -19.41 3.63
C LYS A 48 7.73 -20.41 4.53
N GLU A 49 8.13 -21.51 3.93
CA GLU A 49 9.00 -22.50 4.57
C GLU A 49 10.46 -22.21 4.20
N GLY A 50 11.35 -22.24 5.19
CA GLY A 50 12.79 -22.00 4.99
C GLY A 50 13.19 -20.52 4.80
N SER A 51 14.41 -20.30 4.29
CA SER A 51 15.08 -18.99 4.20
C SER A 51 15.55 -18.59 2.79
N ALA A 52 15.25 -19.43 1.79
CA ALA A 52 15.72 -19.26 0.42
C ALA A 52 14.95 -18.20 -0.38
N THR A 53 13.70 -17.91 0.01
CA THR A 53 12.91 -16.86 -0.65
C THR A 53 13.40 -15.49 -0.24
N ASP A 54 13.55 -14.57 -1.18
CA ASP A 54 13.87 -13.18 -0.85
C ASP A 54 12.81 -12.57 0.06
N HIS A 55 13.23 -11.59 0.86
CA HIS A 55 12.39 -10.89 1.84
C HIS A 55 11.82 -11.75 2.98
N VAL A 56 12.02 -13.08 2.97
CA VAL A 56 11.49 -13.96 4.01
C VAL A 56 12.14 -13.68 5.36
N ALA A 57 11.31 -13.51 6.38
CA ALA A 57 11.73 -13.43 7.77
C ALA A 57 10.58 -13.74 8.72
N ARG A 58 10.91 -13.83 10.02
CA ARG A 58 9.92 -13.80 11.10
C ARG A 58 9.33 -12.39 11.23
N GLN A 59 8.10 -12.21 10.79
CA GLN A 59 7.39 -10.94 10.83
C GLN A 59 5.90 -11.15 11.08
N TYR A 60 5.18 -10.11 11.51
CA TYR A 60 3.73 -10.20 11.64
C TYR A 60 3.10 -10.39 10.27
N LEU A 61 2.36 -11.49 10.08
CA LEU A 61 1.63 -11.79 8.86
C LEU A 61 0.15 -11.50 9.11
N GLY A 62 -0.37 -10.41 8.54
CA GLY A 62 -1.75 -9.99 8.72
C GLY A 62 -2.77 -11.09 8.40
N SER A 63 -2.53 -11.81 7.30
CA SER A 63 -3.38 -12.94 6.84
C SER A 63 -3.48 -14.11 7.82
N VAL A 64 -2.53 -14.24 8.76
CA VAL A 64 -2.47 -15.32 9.75
C VAL A 64 -2.67 -14.79 11.18
N GLY A 65 -2.69 -13.47 11.37
CA GLY A 65 -2.89 -12.81 12.66
C GLY A 65 -1.77 -13.03 13.68
N LYS A 66 -0.56 -13.41 13.24
CA LYS A 66 0.57 -13.70 14.15
C LYS A 66 1.93 -13.45 13.51
N ILE A 67 2.96 -13.41 14.35
CA ILE A 67 4.34 -13.44 13.86
C ILE A 67 4.64 -14.85 13.35
N ASP A 68 4.93 -14.95 12.06
CA ASP A 68 5.38 -16.19 11.43
C ASP A 68 6.48 -15.95 10.39
N ASN A 69 7.08 -17.02 9.88
CA ASN A 69 8.03 -16.94 8.78
C ASN A 69 7.27 -16.73 7.47
N GLY A 70 7.58 -15.64 6.77
CA GLY A 70 6.88 -15.28 5.55
C GLY A 70 7.44 -14.04 4.88
N ILE A 71 6.84 -13.70 3.74
CA ILE A 71 7.05 -12.43 3.06
C ILE A 71 5.87 -11.51 3.36
N VAL A 72 6.10 -10.20 3.31
CA VAL A 72 5.04 -9.20 3.40
C VAL A 72 5.19 -8.27 2.22
N ALA A 73 4.08 -7.95 1.57
CA ALA A 73 4.03 -6.98 0.49
C ALA A 73 3.04 -5.87 0.84
N VAL A 74 3.46 -4.63 0.64
CA VAL A 74 2.58 -3.46 0.73
C VAL A 74 1.90 -3.31 -0.62
N THR A 75 0.61 -3.00 -0.61
CA THR A 75 -0.20 -2.83 -1.81
C THR A 75 -0.91 -1.49 -1.80
N THR A 76 -1.13 -0.95 -3.00
CA THR A 76 -2.20 0.01 -3.23
C THR A 76 -3.29 -0.66 -4.05
N LEU A 77 -4.53 -0.37 -3.71
CA LEU A 77 -5.71 -0.94 -4.35
C LEU A 77 -6.70 0.19 -4.66
N TRP A 78 -7.31 0.14 -5.83
CA TRP A 78 -8.43 1.02 -6.16
C TRP A 78 -9.74 0.31 -5.83
N ALA A 79 -10.67 1.03 -5.19
CA ALA A 79 -12.00 0.51 -4.89
C ALA A 79 -13.08 1.57 -5.07
N ASP A 80 -14.24 1.17 -5.55
CA ASP A 80 -15.49 1.91 -5.44
C ASP A 80 -16.60 1.01 -4.86
N GLU A 81 -17.86 1.42 -4.99
CA GLU A 81 -19.00 0.63 -4.48
C GLU A 81 -19.19 -0.71 -5.21
N ALA A 82 -18.69 -0.84 -6.44
CA ALA A 82 -18.96 -1.98 -7.31
C ALA A 82 -17.75 -2.91 -7.47
N HIS A 83 -16.53 -2.37 -7.48
CA HIS A 83 -15.32 -3.10 -7.85
C HIS A 83 -14.14 -2.72 -6.97
N TYR A 84 -13.18 -3.65 -6.90
CA TYR A 84 -11.90 -3.40 -6.27
C TYR A 84 -10.80 -4.21 -6.96
N TYR A 85 -9.61 -3.62 -7.14
CA TYR A 85 -8.47 -4.32 -7.74
C TYR A 85 -7.11 -3.71 -7.34
N PRO A 86 -6.06 -4.53 -7.21
CA PRO A 86 -4.73 -4.04 -6.85
C PRO A 86 -4.13 -3.20 -7.98
N LEU A 87 -3.58 -2.05 -7.63
CA LEU A 87 -2.86 -1.16 -8.53
C LEU A 87 -1.37 -1.53 -8.57
N HIS A 88 -0.70 -1.37 -7.44
CA HIS A 88 0.74 -1.59 -7.30
C HIS A 88 1.04 -2.41 -6.06
N VAL A 89 2.18 -3.10 -6.09
CA VAL A 89 2.65 -3.95 -5.00
C VAL A 89 4.16 -3.85 -4.90
N ALA A 90 4.68 -3.81 -3.68
CA ALA A 90 6.11 -3.87 -3.43
C ALA A 90 6.40 -4.74 -2.19
N PRO A 91 7.36 -5.67 -2.28
CA PRO A 91 7.76 -6.48 -1.13
C PRO A 91 8.48 -5.61 -0.09
N TYR A 92 8.16 -5.81 1.18
CA TYR A 92 8.92 -5.25 2.29
C TYR A 92 10.14 -6.12 2.57
N THR A 93 11.34 -5.53 2.54
CA THR A 93 12.59 -6.23 2.88
C THR A 93 12.96 -5.97 4.33
N PRO A 94 12.94 -6.98 5.21
CA PRO A 94 13.39 -6.82 6.58
C PRO A 94 14.87 -6.45 6.62
N ALA A 95 15.26 -5.53 7.52
CA ALA A 95 16.64 -5.09 7.68
C ALA A 95 17.65 -6.25 7.80
N ALA A 96 17.29 -7.33 8.51
CA ALA A 96 18.16 -8.51 8.66
C ALA A 96 18.49 -9.25 7.34
N ARG A 97 17.79 -8.93 6.24
CA ARG A 97 18.05 -9.46 4.90
C ARG A 97 18.90 -8.53 4.04
N LEU A 98 19.29 -7.37 4.55
CA LEU A 98 20.13 -6.38 3.90
C LEU A 98 21.54 -6.37 4.50
N ALA A 99 22.54 -5.98 3.73
CA ALA A 99 23.94 -6.07 4.12
C ALA A 99 24.25 -5.12 5.29
N ASP A 100 23.69 -3.91 5.27
CA ASP A 100 23.87 -2.90 6.33
C ASP A 100 22.60 -2.66 7.17
N GLY A 101 21.71 -3.65 7.22
CA GLY A 101 20.55 -3.61 8.08
C GLY A 101 19.62 -2.43 7.78
N LYS A 102 19.41 -1.58 8.79
CA LYS A 102 18.56 -0.38 8.69
C LYS A 102 19.26 0.82 8.04
N HIS A 103 20.59 0.79 7.96
CA HIS A 103 21.38 1.86 7.34
C HIS A 103 21.63 1.60 5.85
N ASP A 104 21.28 0.40 5.38
CA ASP A 104 21.35 0.04 3.98
C ASP A 104 20.51 1.00 3.13
N ALA A 105 21.09 1.52 2.05
CA ALA A 105 20.43 2.48 1.18
C ALA A 105 19.17 1.91 0.51
N ALA A 106 19.04 0.58 0.42
CA ALA A 106 17.85 -0.11 -0.07
C ALA A 106 16.77 -0.32 1.00
N PHE A 107 17.07 -0.09 2.29
CA PHE A 107 16.08 -0.26 3.34
C PHE A 107 14.96 0.77 3.20
N ARG A 108 13.72 0.29 3.21
CA ARG A 108 12.51 1.10 3.24
C ARG A 108 11.54 0.50 4.23
N THR A 109 10.97 1.34 5.09
CA THR A 109 9.86 0.99 5.98
C THR A 109 8.58 0.79 5.16
N LYS A 110 7.61 0.03 5.70
CA LYS A 110 6.32 -0.16 5.02
C LYS A 110 5.59 1.16 4.70
N PRO A 111 5.57 2.18 5.59
CA PRO A 111 4.98 3.48 5.25
C PRO A 111 5.72 4.23 4.14
N GLU A 112 7.06 4.12 4.05
CA GLU A 112 7.81 4.69 2.92
C GLU A 112 7.48 3.97 1.61
N ILE A 113 7.34 2.64 1.65
CA ILE A 113 6.88 1.85 0.50
C ILE A 113 5.46 2.29 0.10
N ALA A 114 4.54 2.40 1.06
CA ALA A 114 3.17 2.83 0.81
C ALA A 114 3.11 4.20 0.12
N LEU A 115 3.89 5.18 0.60
CA LEU A 115 3.98 6.49 -0.03
C LEU A 115 4.50 6.40 -1.47
N ALA A 116 5.53 5.59 -1.73
CA ALA A 116 6.04 5.38 -3.08
C ALA A 116 4.97 4.74 -4.00
N LEU A 117 4.16 3.81 -3.50
CA LEU A 117 3.07 3.21 -4.27
C LEU A 117 1.92 4.22 -4.55
N VAL A 118 1.66 5.15 -3.62
CA VAL A 118 0.73 6.27 -3.87
C VAL A 118 1.26 7.16 -4.98
N GLU A 119 2.55 7.49 -4.96
CA GLU A 119 3.20 8.28 -6.01
C GLU A 119 3.14 7.58 -7.37
N GLN A 120 3.28 6.26 -7.41
CA GLN A 120 3.07 5.47 -8.62
C GLN A 120 1.62 5.56 -9.14
N ALA A 121 0.62 5.47 -8.26
CA ALA A 121 -0.77 5.65 -8.64
C ALA A 121 -1.05 7.05 -9.21
N GLN A 122 -0.44 8.09 -8.64
CA GLN A 122 -0.52 9.46 -9.17
C GLN A 122 0.16 9.59 -10.54
N ALA A 123 1.37 9.01 -10.71
CA ALA A 123 2.09 9.02 -11.97
C ALA A 123 1.35 8.26 -13.09
N ALA A 124 0.60 7.22 -12.72
CA ALA A 124 -0.31 6.49 -13.60
C ALA A 124 -1.65 7.22 -13.84
N HIS A 125 -1.84 8.42 -13.29
CA HIS A 125 -3.04 9.24 -13.42
C HIS A 125 -4.33 8.53 -12.96
N ILE A 126 -4.23 7.66 -11.96
CA ILE A 126 -5.40 6.96 -11.41
C ILE A 126 -6.23 7.95 -10.59
N PRO A 127 -7.50 8.23 -10.95
CA PRO A 127 -8.34 9.11 -10.17
C PRO A 127 -8.82 8.43 -8.88
N PHE A 128 -8.84 9.17 -7.78
CA PHE A 128 -9.41 8.74 -6.51
C PHE A 128 -9.83 9.97 -5.69
N SER A 129 -10.83 9.78 -4.82
CA SER A 129 -11.38 10.81 -3.93
C SER A 129 -10.55 10.97 -2.66
N ALA A 130 -10.01 9.88 -2.13
CA ALA A 130 -9.20 9.86 -0.92
C ALA A 130 -8.32 8.61 -0.83
N ILE A 131 -7.29 8.70 0.00
CA ILE A 131 -6.48 7.58 0.44
C ILE A 131 -7.06 7.01 1.73
N VAL A 132 -7.18 5.70 1.84
CA VAL A 132 -7.74 5.04 3.03
C VAL A 132 -6.78 3.98 3.52
N SER A 133 -6.56 3.92 4.84
CA SER A 133 -5.71 2.89 5.42
C SER A 133 -6.06 2.58 6.88
N ASP A 134 -5.56 1.45 7.35
CA ASP A 134 -5.74 0.96 8.71
C ASP A 134 -4.90 1.75 9.73
N CYS A 135 -4.96 1.31 10.99
CA CYS A 135 -4.25 1.97 12.08
C CYS A 135 -2.73 1.75 12.09
N PHE A 136 -2.21 0.73 11.40
CA PHE A 136 -0.77 0.54 11.30
C PHE A 136 -0.14 1.68 10.50
N TYR A 137 -0.73 2.04 9.37
CA TYR A 137 -0.30 3.19 8.58
C TYR A 137 -0.79 4.50 9.18
N GLY A 138 -2.02 4.50 9.70
CA GLY A 138 -2.60 5.70 10.24
C GLY A 138 -1.85 6.24 11.45
N ASP A 139 -1.31 5.41 12.34
CA ASP A 139 -0.48 5.88 13.45
C ASP A 139 0.91 6.42 13.03
N ASN A 140 1.24 6.43 11.73
CA ASN A 140 2.50 6.95 11.22
C ASN A 140 2.39 8.44 10.82
N ASN A 141 2.86 9.32 11.70
CA ASN A 141 2.83 10.77 11.47
C ASN A 141 3.63 11.21 10.24
N ALA A 142 4.74 10.54 9.91
CA ALA A 142 5.55 10.91 8.76
C ALA A 142 4.82 10.65 7.43
N LEU A 143 4.07 9.55 7.35
CA LEU A 143 3.20 9.25 6.23
C LEU A 143 2.08 10.29 6.11
N GLU A 144 1.36 10.57 7.19
CA GLU A 144 0.30 11.57 7.19
C GLU A 144 0.81 12.95 6.77
N GLU A 145 1.93 13.42 7.34
CA GLU A 145 2.56 14.67 6.93
C GLU A 145 2.92 14.68 5.44
N ALA A 146 3.39 13.55 4.91
CA ALA A 146 3.71 13.42 3.50
C ALA A 146 2.47 13.51 2.60
N LEU A 147 1.33 12.95 3.03
CA LEU A 147 0.05 13.08 2.33
C LEU A 147 -0.49 14.52 2.39
N LEU A 148 -0.43 15.15 3.57
CA LEU A 148 -0.83 16.55 3.77
C LEU A 148 -0.01 17.51 2.90
N LYS A 149 1.32 17.36 2.87
CA LYS A 149 2.21 18.18 2.03
C LYS A 149 1.91 18.06 0.54
N ARG A 150 1.33 16.95 0.11
CA ARG A 150 0.91 16.68 -1.28
C ARG A 150 -0.55 17.09 -1.54
N CYS A 151 -1.24 17.64 -0.54
CA CYS A 151 -2.66 17.96 -0.59
C CYS A 151 -3.53 16.75 -0.98
N LEU A 152 -3.13 15.54 -0.55
CA LEU A 152 -3.86 14.31 -0.83
C LEU A 152 -4.94 14.09 0.24
N PRO A 153 -6.23 14.05 -0.14
CA PRO A 153 -7.30 13.73 0.81
C PRO A 153 -7.08 12.32 1.37
N HIS A 154 -7.28 12.14 2.67
CA HIS A 154 -7.08 10.84 3.29
C HIS A 154 -7.96 10.62 4.52
N VAL A 155 -8.26 9.35 4.77
CA VAL A 155 -8.94 8.84 5.96
C VAL A 155 -8.07 7.72 6.53
N LEU A 156 -7.42 8.01 7.65
CA LEU A 156 -6.51 7.07 8.30
C LEU A 156 -7.11 6.61 9.62
N ALA A 157 -7.31 5.30 9.78
CA ALA A 157 -7.72 4.77 11.07
C ALA A 157 -6.61 5.03 12.10
N ARG A 158 -6.96 5.26 13.36
CA ARG A 158 -6.01 5.42 14.46
C ARG A 158 -6.29 4.38 15.52
N ARG A 159 -5.26 3.88 16.19
CA ARG A 159 -5.52 3.08 17.39
C ARG A 159 -6.12 4.02 18.43
N GLY A 160 -7.31 3.68 18.93
CA GLY A 160 -7.84 4.33 20.10
C GLY A 160 -6.83 4.20 21.25
N ALA A 161 -6.54 5.29 21.95
CA ALA A 161 -5.86 5.16 23.24
C ALA A 161 -6.77 4.31 24.14
N LEU A 162 -6.26 3.22 24.69
CA LEU A 162 -6.99 2.45 25.72
C LEU A 162 -7.55 3.45 26.76
N GLY A 163 -8.88 3.59 26.81
CA GLY A 163 -9.58 4.47 27.74
C GLY A 163 -9.96 5.88 27.25
N ARG A 164 -9.61 6.29 26.03
CA ARG A 164 -10.27 7.43 25.36
C ARG A 164 -11.04 6.86 24.18
N GLY A 165 -12.37 6.82 24.29
CA GLY A 165 -13.24 6.39 23.20
C GLY A 165 -13.03 7.23 21.93
N TRP A 166 -13.72 6.84 20.86
CA TRP A 166 -13.82 7.64 19.63
C TRP A 166 -14.05 9.12 19.98
N ALA A 167 -13.34 10.01 19.31
CA ALA A 167 -13.60 11.44 19.45
C ALA A 167 -15.08 11.71 19.11
N PRO A 168 -15.80 12.54 19.88
CA PRO A 168 -17.16 12.92 19.56
C PRO A 168 -17.24 13.47 18.14
N VAL A 169 -18.35 13.22 17.44
CA VAL A 169 -18.59 13.72 16.07
C VAL A 169 -18.49 15.25 16.01
N GLU A 170 -18.69 15.93 17.14
CA GLU A 170 -18.61 17.38 17.26
C GLU A 170 -17.19 17.92 17.53
N ALA A 171 -16.18 17.06 17.69
CA ALA A 171 -14.80 17.50 17.82
C ALA A 171 -14.30 18.03 16.47
N ASP A 172 -13.45 19.07 16.49
CA ASP A 172 -12.80 19.58 15.27
C ASP A 172 -11.97 18.48 14.60
N HIS A 173 -12.60 17.78 13.66
CA HIS A 173 -11.95 16.96 12.67
C HIS A 173 -11.46 17.93 11.62
N SER A 174 -10.27 18.51 11.80
CA SER A 174 -9.81 19.65 11.00
C SER A 174 -9.83 19.35 9.49
N PHE A 175 -10.92 19.75 8.84
CA PHE A 175 -10.97 20.11 7.43
C PHE A 175 -10.82 21.64 7.38
N THR A 176 -9.63 22.16 7.62
CA THR A 176 -9.35 23.57 7.37
C THR A 176 -9.25 23.77 5.86
N HIS A 177 -10.40 24.03 5.22
CA HIS A 177 -10.43 24.72 3.94
C HIS A 177 -9.82 26.10 4.14
N GLN A 178 -8.53 26.26 3.81
CA GLN A 178 -8.00 27.57 3.46
C GLN A 178 -8.34 27.81 1.99
N SER A 179 -9.50 28.41 1.75
CA SER A 179 -9.80 29.10 0.51
C SER A 179 -8.80 30.24 0.35
N VAL A 180 -7.87 30.13 -0.59
CA VAL A 180 -7.07 31.26 -1.06
C VAL A 180 -7.83 31.91 -2.21
N ILE A 181 -8.30 33.13 -1.96
CA ILE A 181 -8.64 34.13 -3.00
C ILE A 181 -7.34 34.65 -3.58
#